data_AF-A0A2X2C0J8-F1
#
_entry.id   AF-A0A2X2C0J8-F1
#
_cell.length_a   1.000
_cell.length_b   1.000
_cell.length_c   1.000
_cell.angle_alpha   90.00
_cell.angle_beta   90.00
_cell.angle_gamma   90.00
#
_symmetry.space_group_name_H-M   'P 1'
#
loop_
_entity.id
_entity.type
_entity.pdbx_description
1 polymer ?
#
loop_
_entity_poly.entity_id
_entity_poly.type
_entity_poly.pdbx_seq_one_letter_code
_entity_poly.pdbx_strand_id
1 'polypeptide(L)' 'MLNTICIDTAKYKASLASSLYSVILEKASDECSQELLDLISIACDLNQQISQSLRDNNGVSA' A
#
# COMPACT_ATOMS: atom_id res chain seq x y z
N MET A 1 18.77 8.27 -11.30
CA MET A 1 18.91 6.82 -11.57
C MET A 1 17.63 6.17 -11.07
N LEU A 2 16.77 5.65 -11.97
CA LEU A 2 15.55 4.96 -11.56
C LEU A 2 15.97 3.66 -10.86
N ASN A 3 15.82 3.62 -9.54
CA ASN A 3 16.09 2.43 -8.75
C ASN A 3 14.92 1.46 -8.98
N THR A 4 14.98 0.73 -10.09
CA THR A 4 13.96 -0.21 -10.50
C THR A 4 13.99 -1.42 -9.57
N ILE A 5 12.83 -1.80 -9.05
CA ILE A 5 12.67 -3.00 -8.25
C ILE A 5 12.00 -4.08 -9.11
N CYS A 6 12.33 -5.34 -8.87
CA CYS A 6 11.64 -6.47 -9.50
C CYS A 6 10.17 -6.50 -9.06
N ILE A 7 9.28 -7.01 -9.92
CA ILE A 7 7.84 -7.12 -9.66
C ILE A 7 7.53 -7.90 -8.38
N ASP A 8 8.28 -8.96 -8.07
CA ASP A 8 8.09 -9.73 -6.83
C ASP A 8 8.47 -8.91 -5.60
N THR A 9 9.52 -8.09 -5.70
CA THR A 9 9.90 -7.15 -4.65
C THR A 9 8.85 -6.05 -4.48
N ALA A 10 8.27 -5.56 -5.57
CA ALA A 10 7.19 -4.59 -5.52
C ALA A 10 5.94 -5.16 -4.83
N LYS A 11 5.52 -6.38 -5.20
CA LYS A 11 4.39 -7.09 -4.57
C LYS A 11 4.63 -7.30 -3.08
N TYR A 12 5.81 -7.76 -2.70
CA TYR A 12 6.17 -7.96 -1.30
C TYR A 12 6.12 -6.66 -0.51
N LYS A 13 6.71 -5.57 -1.03
CA LYS A 13 6.68 -4.26 -0.38
C LYS A 13 5.27 -3.70 -0.25
N ALA A 14 4.43 -3.85 -1.27
CA ALA A 14 3.05 -3.40 -1.24
C ALA A 14 2.22 -4.20 -0.22
N SER A 15 2.45 -5.51 -0.11
CA SER A 15 1.85 -6.35 0.93
C SER A 15 2.31 -5.95 2.34
N LEU A 16 3.59 -5.63 2.54
CA LEU A 16 4.09 -5.12 3.81
C LEU A 16 3.46 -3.78 4.18
N ALA A 17 3.34 -2.87 3.22
CA ALA A 17 2.71 -1.58 3.42
C ALA A 17 1.24 -1.73 3.83
N SER A 18 0.49 -2.67 3.24
CA SER A 18 -0.88 -2.98 3.68
C SER A 18 -0.93 -3.40 5.15
N SER A 19 -0.04 -4.29 5.59
CA SER A 19 0.04 -4.67 7.01
C SER A 19 0.38 -3.49 7.91
N LEU A 20 1.30 -2.62 7.48
CA LEU A 20 1.67 -1.41 8.23
C LEU A 20 0.50 -0.45 8.36
N TYR A 21 -0.21 -0.15 7.28
CA TYR A 21 -1.39 0.73 7.33
C TYR A 21 -2.45 0.21 8.27
N SER A 22 -2.68 -1.11 8.31
CA SER A 22 -3.66 -1.70 9.22
C SER A 22 -3.30 -1.46 10.69
N VAL A 23 -2.01 -1.60 11.06
CA VAL A 23 -1.53 -1.32 12.42
C VAL A 23 -1.57 0.18 12.72
N ILE A 24 -1.17 1.02 11.76
CA ILE A 24 -1.18 2.47 11.93
C ILE A 24 -2.61 2.97 12.13
N LEU A 25 -3.59 2.49 11.35
CA LEU A 25 -5.00 2.82 11.50
C LEU A 25 -5.52 2.40 12.88
N GLU A 26 -5.23 1.17 13.33
CA GLU A 26 -5.62 0.69 14.66
C GLU A 26 -5.11 1.63 15.77
N LYS A 27 -3.84 2.04 15.71
CA LYS A 27 -3.24 2.93 16.72
C LYS A 27 -3.70 4.38 16.60
N ALA A 28 -3.87 4.87 15.38
CA ALA A 28 -4.24 6.26 15.13
C ALA A 28 -5.70 6.55 15.50
N SER A 29 -6.59 5.56 15.41
CA SER A 29 -8.04 5.72 15.60
C SER A 29 -8.42 6.37 16.93
N ASP A 30 -7.63 6.14 17.99
CA ASP A 30 -7.88 6.67 19.33
C ASP A 30 -7.01 7.88 19.70
N GLU A 31 -5.92 8.12 18.96
CA GLU A 31 -4.86 9.07 19.36
C GLU A 31 -4.70 10.27 18.42
N CYS A 32 -5.27 10.22 17.21
CA CYS A 32 -4.98 11.18 16.13
C CYS A 32 -6.18 12.04 15.72
N SER A 33 -5.91 13.16 15.06
CA SER A 33 -6.95 14.00 14.45
C SER A 33 -7.61 13.31 13.26
N GLN A 34 -8.86 13.67 12.98
CA GLN A 34 -9.60 13.16 11.82
C GLN A 34 -8.84 13.40 10.50
N GLU A 35 -8.23 14.57 10.35
CA GLU A 35 -7.44 14.91 9.15
C GLU A 35 -6.27 13.92 8.94
N LEU A 36 -5.58 13.51 10.01
CA LEU A 36 -4.51 12.53 9.91
C LEU A 36 -5.05 11.14 9.56
N LEU A 37 -6.20 10.74 10.13
CA LEU A 37 -6.88 9.50 9.78
C LEU A 37 -7.28 9.47 8.30
N ASP A 38 -7.82 10.56 7.77
CA ASP A 38 -8.20 10.68 6.37
C ASP A 38 -6.98 10.54 5.45
N LEU A 39 -5.85 11.17 5.80
CA LEU A 39 -4.59 11.04 5.06
C LEU A 39 -4.04 9.61 5.08
N ILE A 40 -4.11 8.92 6.22
CA ILE A 40 -3.70 7.52 6.34
C ILE A 40 -4.61 6.62 5.50
N SER A 41 -5.92 6.88 5.50
CA SER A 41 -6.89 6.15 4.68
C SER A 41 -6.59 6.31 3.19
N ILE A 42 -6.31 7.53 2.71
CA ILE A 42 -5.92 7.79 1.33
C ILE A 42 -4.64 7.02 0.97
N ALA A 43 -3.65 7.01 1.86
CA ALA A 43 -2.40 6.28 1.63
C ALA A 43 -2.62 4.75 1.56
N CYS A 44 -3.51 4.22 2.39
CA CYS A 44 -3.93 2.82 2.36
C CYS A 44 -4.62 2.46 1.03
N ASP A 45 -5.55 3.30 0.57
CA ASP A 45 -6.26 3.12 -0.69
C ASP A 45 -5.31 3.11 -1.89
N LEU A 46 -4.33 4.02 -1.91
CA LEU A 46 -3.30 4.06 -2.94
C LEU A 46 -2.45 2.77 -2.93
N ASN A 47 -2.05 2.29 -1.76
CA ASN A 47 -1.30 1.04 -1.66
C ASN A 47 -2.11 -0.17 -2.12
N GLN A 48 -3.42 -0.19 -1.86
CA GLN A 48 -4.30 -1.25 -2.35
C GLN A 48 -4.41 -1.22 -3.88
N GLN A 49 -4.58 -0.04 -4.49
CA GLN A 49 -4.60 0.12 -5.95
C GLN A 49 -3.28 -0.32 -6.61
N ILE A 50 -2.14 0.04 -6.00
CA ILE A 50 -0.82 -0.40 -6.46
C ILE A 50 -0.69 -1.91 -6.32
N SER A 51 -1.05 -2.48 -5.17
CA SER A 51 -1.02 -3.92 -4.92
C SER A 51 -1.87 -4.69 -5.93
N GLN A 52 -3.07 -4.19 -6.23
CA GLN A 52 -3.97 -4.78 -7.21
C GLN A 52 -3.35 -4.72 -8.62
N SER A 53 -2.84 -3.56 -9.03
CA SER A 53 -2.16 -3.38 -10.33
C SER A 53 -0.94 -4.31 -10.49
N LEU A 54 -0.18 -4.52 -9.41
CA LEU A 54 0.97 -5.43 -9.39
C LEU A 54 0.55 -6.91 -9.49
N ARG A 55 -0.63 -7.26 -8.97
CA ARG A 55 -1.20 -8.62 -9.09
C ARG A 55 -1.76 -8.87 -10.48
N ASP A 56 -2.42 -7.89 -11.07
CA ASP A 56 -3.03 -8.00 -12.40
C ASP A 56 -1.98 -8.07 -13.53
N ASN A 57 -0.77 -7.55 -13.29
CA ASN A 57 0.38 -7.71 -14.19
C ASN A 57 0.94 -9.14 -14.29
N ASN A 58 0.39 -10.13 -13.57
CA ASN A 58 0.73 -11.55 -13.75
C ASN A 58 -0.03 -12.25 -14.90
N GLY A 59 -0.81 -11.52 -15.71
CA GLY A 59 -1.78 -12.11 -16.64
C GLY A 59 -1.79 -11.60 -18.09
N VAL A 60 -0.76 -10.88 -18.57
CA VAL A 60 -0.63 -10.59 -20.01
C VAL A 60 0.74 -11.00 -20.50
N SER A 61 0.87 -12.29 -20.80
CA SER A 61 1.78 -12.73 -21.86
C SER A 61 1.16 -12.24 -23.18
N ALA A 62 1.71 -11.16 -23.73
CA ALA A 62 1.56 -10.84 -25.15
C ALA A 62 2.56 -11.66 -25.96
#